data_AF-A0A8T2W7C9-F1
#
_entry.id   AF-A0A8T2W7C9-F1
#
_cell.length_a   1.000
_cell.length_b   1.000
_cell.length_c   1.000
_cell.angle_alpha   90.00
_cell.angle_beta   90.00
_cell.angle_gamma   90.00
#
_symmetry.space_group_name_H-M   'P 1'
#
loop_
_entity.id
_entity.type
_entity.pdbx_description
1 polymer ?
#
loop_
_entity_poly.entity_id
_entity_poly.type
_entity_poly.pdbx_seq_one_letter_code
_entity_poly.pdbx_strand_id
1 'polypeptide(L)'
;MNIPVLLACILAVGIVDPVQARELQAVQCAVTDASCWCSAKGITGTFPDPTSSCTKYYECVSPVQNYYRSCPSGTAFSAATKRCDWSEEVICSGKDTGPTTTVILKKPPPPSKRRRSPPPPPARRRSPPPSRRRSPPPLRRRSPPPPRRRSPPPLRRRSPPPPRRRSPPPPRIRSPPPPRKRPSPPPSTVSPSPSPSVIFPSPPRLPSPIAPSGNTNSFVGYFQSWSDPWSSSAATNKLANIPAYVNYVILSFMRPDSTYTGGVTFSGTGLDFSSDPLVIKSAIALLKARNPNTKVLIAVGGATYTAFNNLNAGAVAKFVEAFNLDGVDLDYEPTNPNCSNFGPNISCTTDSEYINSVKALRAALPRPLLLTNAAWSTGAYGQGEWIGAQPAGQYSGVAVNMLQSVGNQLDMVHIMSYDAGTAYDPKQAFFAYTSLYDKNKLTMGLQVAPEAWGGHVISLYEVNDLSTFVKAQNGAGMMMWSLQKQAGEGPTGQEIASTACLKLGLNQCSCPLLSTQPC
;
A
#
# COMPACT_ATOMS: atom_id res chain seq x y z
N MET A 1 72.00 31.82 3.26
CA MET A 1 72.62 31.33 2.01
C MET A 1 71.49 31.03 1.02
N ASN A 2 71.34 31.91 0.02
CA ASN A 2 70.75 31.83 -1.33
C ASN A 2 69.49 30.98 -1.66
N ILE A 3 68.40 31.71 -1.99
CA ILE A 3 67.73 31.94 -3.31
C ILE A 3 67.45 30.75 -4.27
N PRO A 4 66.28 30.73 -4.97
CA PRO A 4 65.65 29.62 -5.71
C PRO A 4 65.88 29.66 -7.24
N VAL A 5 65.56 28.59 -8.00
CA VAL A 5 65.35 28.66 -9.47
C VAL A 5 64.27 27.70 -9.96
N LEU A 6 63.37 28.28 -10.74
CA LEU A 6 62.30 27.77 -11.58
C LEU A 6 62.81 27.60 -13.03
N LEU A 7 62.48 26.53 -13.76
CA LEU A 7 62.36 26.43 -15.25
C LEU A 7 62.02 24.96 -15.61
N ALA A 8 60.82 24.54 -16.05
CA ALA A 8 59.99 24.87 -17.22
C ALA A 8 60.32 24.08 -18.52
N CYS A 9 59.27 23.42 -19.04
CA CYS A 9 58.97 22.97 -20.41
C CYS A 9 59.56 21.64 -20.96
N ILE A 10 58.69 20.70 -21.35
CA ILE A 10 58.23 20.46 -22.75
C ILE A 10 57.07 19.42 -22.77
N LEU A 11 56.17 19.62 -23.72
CA LEU A 11 54.91 18.92 -24.04
C LEU A 11 55.07 17.46 -24.50
N ALA A 12 54.05 16.62 -24.26
CA ALA A 12 53.18 15.98 -25.27
C ALA A 12 52.69 14.53 -24.95
N VAL A 13 51.37 14.42 -24.72
CA VAL A 13 50.40 13.43 -25.23
C VAL A 13 50.33 11.98 -24.69
N GLY A 14 49.15 11.67 -24.10
CA GLY A 14 48.37 10.43 -24.26
C GLY A 14 48.73 9.27 -23.31
N ILE A 15 47.82 8.56 -22.62
CA ILE A 15 46.39 8.29 -22.77
C ILE A 15 45.85 7.95 -21.36
N VAL A 16 44.74 8.56 -20.95
CA VAL A 16 43.85 7.99 -19.91
C VAL A 16 42.44 7.97 -20.51
N ASP A 17 41.97 6.77 -20.82
CA ASP A 17 40.62 6.49 -21.34
C ASP A 17 39.55 6.65 -20.23
N PRO A 18 38.27 6.86 -20.61
CA PRO A 18 37.36 7.72 -19.89
C PRO A 18 36.17 6.94 -19.33
N VAL A 19 36.09 6.78 -18.01
CA VAL A 19 34.83 6.45 -17.33
C VAL A 19 34.77 7.25 -16.03
N GLN A 20 34.67 8.57 -16.19
CA GLN A 20 34.19 9.42 -15.10
C GLN A 20 32.68 9.27 -15.01
N ALA A 21 32.26 8.74 -13.87
CA ALA A 21 30.94 8.82 -13.28
C ALA A 21 30.17 10.08 -13.73
N ARG A 22 29.18 9.90 -14.60
CA ARG A 22 28.08 10.84 -14.72
C ARG A 22 27.09 10.51 -13.61
N GLU A 23 27.17 11.25 -12.51
CA GLU A 23 25.99 11.53 -11.70
C GLU A 23 24.86 11.98 -12.65
N LEU A 24 23.66 11.42 -12.49
CA LEU A 24 22.44 12.01 -13.03
C LEU A 24 22.21 13.34 -12.29
N GLN A 25 22.93 14.39 -12.69
CA GLN A 25 22.55 15.75 -12.36
C GLN A 25 21.14 15.97 -12.89
N ALA A 26 20.20 16.25 -11.98
CA ALA A 26 18.89 16.78 -12.36
C ALA A 26 19.14 17.99 -13.27
N VAL A 27 18.64 17.94 -14.51
CA VAL A 27 18.79 19.05 -15.45
C VAL A 27 18.25 20.31 -14.78
N GLN A 28 19.14 21.27 -14.52
CA GLN A 28 18.77 22.53 -13.88
C GLN A 28 18.18 23.46 -14.93
N CYS A 29 16.87 23.43 -15.10
CA CYS A 29 16.16 24.32 -16.00
C CYS A 29 15.96 25.70 -15.35
N ALA A 30 16.11 26.77 -16.13
CA ALA A 30 15.63 28.07 -15.72
C ALA A 30 14.10 28.02 -15.53
N VAL A 31 13.58 28.67 -14.48
CA VAL A 31 12.13 28.65 -14.15
C VAL A 31 11.27 29.12 -15.32
N THR A 32 11.76 30.04 -16.14
CA THR A 32 11.05 30.56 -17.32
C THR A 32 11.15 29.68 -18.57
N ASP A 33 12.04 28.68 -18.58
CA ASP A 33 12.22 27.78 -19.70
C ASP A 33 11.28 26.58 -19.59
N ALA A 34 10.04 26.79 -20.06
CA ALA A 34 9.03 25.73 -20.10
C ALA A 34 9.47 24.53 -20.95
N SER A 35 10.27 24.73 -22.00
CA SER A 35 10.67 23.63 -22.86
C SER A 35 11.66 22.70 -22.16
N CYS A 36 12.67 23.28 -21.51
CA CYS A 36 13.57 22.53 -20.64
C CYS A 36 12.79 21.86 -19.51
N TRP A 37 11.92 22.60 -18.81
CA TRP A 37 11.19 22.06 -17.65
C TRP A 37 10.28 20.88 -18.03
N CYS A 38 9.47 21.02 -19.09
CA CYS A 38 8.60 19.96 -19.57
C CYS A 38 9.40 18.75 -20.08
N SER A 39 10.49 18.98 -20.84
CA SER A 39 11.31 17.91 -21.41
C SER A 39 12.14 17.17 -20.35
N ALA A 40 12.74 17.90 -19.40
CA ALA A 40 13.48 17.33 -18.29
C ALA A 40 12.60 16.49 -17.37
N LYS A 41 11.29 16.79 -17.32
CA LYS A 41 10.29 16.03 -16.56
C LYS A 41 9.61 14.94 -17.38
N GLY A 42 9.67 14.98 -18.71
CA GLY A 42 9.00 14.02 -19.59
C GLY A 42 7.47 14.04 -19.48
N ILE A 43 6.86 15.21 -19.25
CA ILE A 43 5.43 15.37 -18.96
C ILE A 43 4.69 16.21 -20.01
N THR A 44 3.37 15.98 -20.14
CA THR A 44 2.43 16.78 -20.92
C THR A 44 1.28 17.26 -20.05
N GLY A 45 0.67 18.40 -20.37
CA GLY A 45 -0.41 19.03 -19.60
C GLY A 45 -0.02 20.34 -18.92
N THR A 46 -0.87 20.84 -18.03
CA THR A 46 -0.67 22.12 -17.32
C THR A 46 -0.36 21.92 -15.83
N PHE A 47 0.69 22.60 -15.35
CA PHE A 47 1.26 22.39 -14.02
C PHE A 47 1.57 23.71 -13.31
N PRO A 48 1.22 23.89 -12.03
CA PRO A 48 1.56 25.11 -11.31
C PRO A 48 3.07 25.27 -11.16
N ASP A 49 3.54 26.52 -11.11
CA ASP A 49 4.89 26.85 -10.63
C ASP A 49 4.82 27.27 -9.15
N PRO A 50 5.28 26.42 -8.22
CA PRO A 50 5.21 26.72 -6.80
C PRO A 50 6.13 27.88 -6.37
N THR A 51 7.20 28.15 -7.13
CA THR A 51 8.15 29.23 -6.81
C THR A 51 7.53 30.62 -6.99
N SER A 52 6.53 30.73 -7.87
CA SER A 52 5.75 31.94 -8.09
C SER A 52 4.51 32.05 -7.18
N SER A 53 4.41 31.25 -6.12
CA SER A 53 3.14 31.07 -5.37
C SER A 53 1.99 30.66 -6.30
N CYS A 54 2.28 29.86 -7.33
CA CYS A 54 1.33 29.38 -8.33
C CYS A 54 0.67 30.51 -9.15
N THR A 55 1.16 31.75 -9.07
CA THR A 55 0.70 32.83 -9.96
C THR A 55 1.14 32.60 -11.41
N LYS A 56 2.05 31.64 -11.63
CA LYS A 56 2.47 31.15 -12.95
C LYS A 56 2.32 29.64 -13.05
N TYR A 57 2.30 29.14 -14.29
CA TYR A 57 2.16 27.73 -14.60
C TYR A 57 2.87 27.35 -15.90
N TYR A 58 3.26 26.09 -16.00
CA TYR A 58 3.79 25.47 -17.20
C TYR A 58 2.65 24.84 -18.00
N GLU A 59 2.68 24.98 -19.32
CA GLU A 59 1.83 24.27 -20.27
C GLU A 59 2.74 23.46 -21.20
N CYS A 60 2.75 22.15 -20.99
CA CYS A 60 3.57 21.19 -21.71
C CYS A 60 2.74 20.55 -22.85
N VAL A 61 2.89 21.03 -24.09
CA VAL A 61 2.03 20.59 -25.22
C VAL A 61 2.73 19.53 -26.07
N SER A 62 4.01 19.74 -26.40
CA SER A 62 4.79 18.81 -27.23
C SER A 62 6.29 18.95 -26.95
N PRO A 63 7.13 18.03 -27.46
CA PRO A 63 8.59 18.13 -27.30
C PRO A 63 9.21 19.43 -27.82
N VAL A 64 8.50 20.19 -28.66
CA VAL A 64 9.01 21.42 -29.29
C VAL A 64 8.16 22.66 -28.97
N GLN A 65 7.04 22.51 -28.27
CA GLN A 65 6.08 23.60 -28.03
C GLN A 65 5.56 23.55 -26.60
N ASN A 66 6.08 24.43 -25.74
CA ASN A 66 5.75 24.52 -24.32
C ASN A 66 5.70 25.99 -23.90
N TYR A 67 4.88 26.33 -22.91
CA TYR A 67 4.66 27.72 -22.48
C TYR A 67 4.79 27.87 -20.97
N TYR A 68 5.35 29.00 -20.54
CA TYR A 68 5.31 29.45 -19.16
C TYR A 68 4.39 30.66 -19.07
N ARG A 69 3.25 30.50 -18.40
CA ARG A 69 2.15 31.46 -18.42
C ARG A 69 1.88 32.03 -17.04
N SER A 70 1.30 33.23 -17.01
CA SER A 70 0.85 33.87 -15.78
C SER A 70 -0.67 33.77 -15.67
N CYS A 71 -1.15 33.52 -14.46
CA CYS A 71 -2.55 33.65 -14.12
C CYS A 71 -2.97 35.13 -14.10
N PRO A 72 -4.25 35.45 -14.37
CA PRO A 72 -4.78 36.80 -14.17
C PRO A 72 -4.54 37.33 -12.74
N SER A 73 -4.43 38.65 -12.61
CA SER A 73 -4.22 39.28 -11.30
C SER A 73 -5.25 38.82 -10.26
N GLY A 74 -4.78 38.41 -9.09
CA GLY A 74 -5.62 37.89 -7.98
C GLY A 74 -5.91 36.38 -8.04
N THR A 75 -5.44 35.67 -9.06
CA THR A 75 -5.66 34.22 -9.24
C THR A 75 -4.35 33.44 -9.20
N ALA A 76 -4.43 32.15 -8.85
CA ALA A 76 -3.33 31.20 -8.85
C ALA A 76 -3.74 29.91 -9.57
N PHE A 77 -2.78 29.22 -10.17
CA PHE A 77 -3.03 28.01 -10.94
C PHE A 77 -3.33 26.84 -10.02
N SER A 78 -4.54 26.31 -10.11
CA SER A 78 -4.99 25.15 -9.35
C SER A 78 -4.62 23.87 -10.10
N ALA A 79 -3.76 23.05 -9.47
CA ALA A 79 -3.43 21.73 -10.01
C ALA A 79 -4.66 20.80 -10.11
N ALA A 80 -5.67 21.02 -9.27
CA ALA A 80 -6.89 20.22 -9.19
C ALA A 80 -7.86 20.52 -10.33
N THR A 81 -8.07 21.80 -10.65
CA THR A 81 -9.06 22.24 -11.66
C THR A 81 -8.42 22.52 -13.02
N LYS A 82 -7.09 22.52 -13.11
CA LYS A 82 -6.29 22.84 -14.31
C LYS A 82 -6.54 24.24 -14.88
N ARG A 83 -6.95 25.17 -14.03
CA ARG A 83 -7.20 26.58 -14.37
C ARG A 83 -6.73 27.52 -13.26
N CYS A 84 -6.69 28.82 -13.58
CA CYS A 84 -6.45 29.85 -12.58
C CYS A 84 -7.73 30.10 -11.76
N ASP A 85 -7.71 29.74 -10.49
CA ASP A 85 -8.78 30.00 -9.53
C ASP A 85 -8.34 31.13 -8.56
N TRP A 86 -9.25 31.63 -7.72
CA TRP A 86 -8.91 32.70 -6.78
C TRP A 86 -7.77 32.27 -5.87
N SER A 87 -6.74 33.12 -5.75
CA SER A 87 -5.50 32.76 -5.05
C SER A 87 -5.70 32.36 -3.58
N GLU A 88 -6.75 32.84 -2.93
CA GLU A 88 -7.17 32.48 -1.58
C GLU A 88 -7.81 31.07 -1.48
N GLU A 89 -8.28 30.51 -2.58
CA GLU A 89 -8.86 29.17 -2.68
C GLU A 89 -7.84 28.13 -3.17
N VAL A 90 -6.67 28.58 -3.62
CA VAL A 90 -5.63 27.74 -4.22
C VAL A 90 -4.49 27.49 -3.23
N ILE A 91 -4.36 26.24 -2.81
CA ILE A 91 -3.23 25.80 -1.98
C ILE A 91 -2.02 25.56 -2.89
N CYS A 92 -1.08 26.50 -2.86
CA CYS A 92 0.16 26.41 -3.62
C CYS A 92 1.31 25.83 -2.77
N SER A 93 1.54 24.53 -2.85
CA SER A 93 2.62 23.88 -2.09
C SER A 93 3.98 24.06 -2.75
N GLY A 94 4.71 25.11 -2.34
CA GLY A 94 6.11 25.39 -2.69
C GLY A 94 6.81 26.43 -1.81
N LYS A 95 6.16 26.88 -0.72
CA LYS A 95 6.80 27.71 0.30
C LYS A 95 7.15 26.80 1.46
N ASP A 96 8.43 26.80 1.84
CA ASP A 96 8.83 27.06 3.23
C ASP A 96 10.36 27.13 3.35
N THR A 97 10.86 28.37 3.33
CA THR A 97 11.90 28.81 4.26
C THR A 97 11.37 30.05 4.98
N GLY A 98 10.95 29.91 6.23
CA GLY A 98 10.74 31.05 7.15
C GLY A 98 9.37 31.08 7.86
N PRO A 99 9.33 31.45 9.15
CA PRO A 99 8.40 30.89 10.12
C PRO A 99 7.03 31.57 10.16
N THR A 100 6.08 30.76 10.59
CA THR A 100 4.67 31.02 10.89
C THR A 100 4.46 32.27 11.74
N THR A 101 3.72 33.24 11.21
CA THR A 101 2.93 34.18 12.02
C THR A 101 1.46 33.81 11.85
N THR A 102 0.90 33.26 12.91
CA THR A 102 -0.52 33.01 13.13
C THR A 102 -1.37 34.25 12.85
N VAL A 103 -2.37 34.12 11.97
CA VAL A 103 -3.55 34.99 11.98
C VAL A 103 -4.79 34.10 11.92
N ILE A 104 -5.47 33.99 13.07
CA ILE A 104 -6.88 33.61 13.16
C ILE A 104 -7.73 34.79 12.67
N LEU A 105 -8.92 34.49 12.14
CA LEU A 105 -10.11 35.33 11.83
C LEU A 105 -10.38 35.33 10.31
N LYS A 106 -11.59 35.14 9.75
CA LYS A 106 -12.97 35.00 10.25
C LYS A 106 -13.79 34.36 9.10
N LYS A 107 -14.83 33.60 9.44
CA LYS A 107 -15.87 33.10 8.52
C LYS A 107 -16.41 34.22 7.60
N PRO A 108 -16.63 34.01 6.29
CA PRO A 108 -17.27 35.00 5.44
C PRO A 108 -18.77 35.16 5.77
N PRO A 109 -19.34 36.38 5.71
CA PRO A 109 -20.77 36.63 5.89
C PRO A 109 -21.57 36.17 4.65
N PRO A 110 -22.89 35.93 4.80
CA PRO A 110 -23.74 35.52 3.67
C PRO A 110 -23.84 36.66 2.64
N PRO A 111 -23.94 36.33 1.33
CA PRO A 111 -23.99 37.34 0.28
C PRO A 111 -25.23 38.23 0.42
N SER A 112 -24.99 39.54 0.35
CA SER A 112 -26.00 40.59 0.43
C SER A 112 -26.97 40.52 -0.75
N LYS A 113 -28.27 40.71 -0.46
CA LYS A 113 -29.33 40.77 -1.46
C LYS A 113 -29.14 41.98 -2.37
N ARG A 114 -28.52 41.77 -3.54
CA ARG A 114 -28.56 42.74 -4.64
C ARG A 114 -29.91 42.62 -5.34
N ARG A 115 -30.67 43.71 -5.31
CA ARG A 115 -31.99 43.89 -5.93
C ARG A 115 -31.89 43.54 -7.43
N ARG A 116 -32.52 42.45 -7.84
CA ARG A 116 -32.66 42.08 -9.27
C ARG A 116 -33.74 42.97 -9.90
N SER A 117 -33.43 43.57 -11.04
CA SER A 117 -34.43 44.19 -11.93
C SER A 117 -35.41 43.12 -12.43
N PRO A 118 -36.69 43.45 -12.67
CA PRO A 118 -37.67 42.49 -13.15
C PRO A 118 -37.38 42.05 -14.60
N PRO A 119 -37.70 40.81 -14.99
CA PRO A 119 -37.56 40.35 -16.36
C PRO A 119 -38.64 40.96 -17.28
N PRO A 120 -38.37 41.11 -18.60
CA PRO A 120 -39.34 41.62 -19.55
C PRO A 120 -40.49 40.61 -19.80
N PRO A 121 -41.68 41.08 -20.22
CA PRO A 121 -42.85 40.24 -20.43
C PRO A 121 -42.70 39.28 -21.63
N PRO A 122 -43.38 38.12 -21.61
CA PRO A 122 -43.25 37.11 -22.65
C PRO A 122 -43.87 37.57 -23.97
N ALA A 123 -43.07 37.51 -25.05
CA ALA A 123 -43.55 37.74 -26.40
C ALA A 123 -44.48 36.59 -26.85
N ARG A 124 -45.73 36.93 -27.13
CA ARG A 124 -46.75 36.07 -27.71
C ARG A 124 -46.37 35.75 -29.16
N ARG A 125 -45.91 34.53 -29.45
CA ARG A 125 -45.71 34.05 -30.83
C ARG A 125 -46.62 32.86 -31.12
N ARG A 126 -47.47 33.05 -32.13
CA ARG A 126 -48.50 32.14 -32.63
C ARG A 126 -47.87 30.85 -33.18
N SER A 127 -48.51 29.71 -32.90
CA SER A 127 -48.18 28.41 -33.48
C SER A 127 -48.46 28.38 -34.99
N PRO A 128 -47.54 27.88 -35.84
CA PRO A 128 -47.84 27.52 -37.23
C PRO A 128 -48.60 26.18 -37.32
N PRO A 129 -49.38 25.93 -38.39
CA PRO A 129 -50.14 24.69 -38.57
C PRO A 129 -49.23 23.47 -38.84
N PRO A 130 -49.71 22.23 -38.58
CA PRO A 130 -48.88 21.04 -38.63
C PRO A 130 -48.51 20.67 -40.08
N SER A 131 -47.21 20.59 -40.34
CA SER A 131 -46.69 20.06 -41.59
C SER A 131 -46.74 18.53 -41.58
N ARG A 132 -47.59 17.99 -42.45
CA ARG A 132 -47.71 16.58 -42.77
C ARG A 132 -46.43 16.13 -43.48
N ARG A 133 -45.55 15.41 -42.80
CA ARG A 133 -44.42 14.72 -43.43
C ARG A 133 -44.48 13.22 -43.11
N ARG A 134 -44.75 12.44 -44.14
CA ARG A 134 -44.68 10.97 -44.11
C ARG A 134 -43.26 10.55 -43.71
N SER A 135 -43.15 9.76 -42.66
CA SER A 135 -41.94 9.01 -42.34
C SER A 135 -41.71 7.94 -43.44
N PRO A 136 -40.49 7.79 -43.97
CA PRO A 136 -40.15 6.63 -44.78
C PRO A 136 -40.16 5.35 -43.90
N PRO A 137 -40.47 4.18 -44.46
CA PRO A 137 -40.43 2.93 -43.70
C PRO A 137 -39.00 2.61 -43.24
N PRO A 138 -38.82 1.90 -42.11
CA PRO A 138 -37.50 1.58 -41.58
C PRO A 138 -36.72 0.70 -42.55
N LEU A 139 -35.51 1.13 -42.90
CA LEU A 139 -34.53 0.26 -43.54
C LEU A 139 -34.17 -0.85 -42.55
N ARG A 140 -34.71 -2.04 -42.80
CA ARG A 140 -34.37 -3.28 -42.11
C ARG A 140 -32.94 -3.66 -42.49
N ARG A 141 -31.96 -3.07 -41.81
CA ARG A 141 -30.55 -3.47 -41.93
C ARG A 141 -30.41 -4.84 -41.27
N ARG A 142 -30.55 -5.90 -42.07
CA ARG A 142 -30.16 -7.26 -41.68
C ARG A 142 -28.66 -7.22 -41.42
N SER A 143 -28.25 -7.36 -40.17
CA SER A 143 -26.89 -7.76 -39.86
C SER A 143 -26.62 -9.12 -40.52
N PRO A 144 -25.53 -9.29 -41.27
CA PRO A 144 -25.13 -10.63 -41.70
C PRO A 144 -24.84 -11.48 -40.45
N PRO A 145 -25.22 -12.76 -40.42
CA PRO A 145 -24.85 -13.64 -39.30
C PRO A 145 -23.33 -13.75 -39.21
N PRO A 146 -22.76 -13.88 -37.99
CA PRO A 146 -21.32 -14.05 -37.83
C PRO A 146 -20.84 -15.30 -38.59
N PRO A 147 -19.61 -15.31 -39.12
CA PRO A 147 -19.06 -16.48 -39.77
C PRO A 147 -19.05 -17.64 -38.76
N ARG A 148 -19.76 -18.72 -39.11
CA ARG A 148 -19.65 -20.01 -38.39
C ARG A 148 -18.22 -20.50 -38.56
N ARG A 149 -17.38 -20.26 -37.56
CA ARG A 149 -16.16 -21.03 -37.36
C ARG A 149 -16.60 -22.45 -36.99
N ARG A 150 -16.73 -23.32 -37.99
CA ARG A 150 -16.81 -24.77 -37.75
C ARG A 150 -15.45 -25.20 -37.22
N SER A 151 -15.33 -25.29 -35.90
CA SER A 151 -14.33 -26.17 -35.31
C SER A 151 -14.67 -27.59 -35.76
N PRO A 152 -13.73 -28.37 -36.34
CA PRO A 152 -13.97 -29.79 -36.57
C PRO A 152 -14.29 -30.46 -35.23
N PRO A 153 -15.19 -31.46 -35.20
CA PRO A 153 -15.48 -32.18 -33.97
C PRO A 153 -14.19 -32.78 -33.43
N PRO A 154 -13.96 -32.77 -32.10
CA PRO A 154 -12.81 -33.46 -31.54
C PRO A 154 -12.90 -34.92 -31.96
N LEU A 155 -11.81 -35.45 -32.52
CA LEU A 155 -11.67 -36.89 -32.74
C LEU A 155 -11.89 -37.56 -31.39
N ARG A 156 -13.02 -38.24 -31.25
CA ARG A 156 -13.34 -39.06 -30.09
C ARG A 156 -12.43 -40.28 -30.15
N ARG A 157 -11.17 -40.11 -29.75
CA ARG A 157 -10.27 -41.22 -29.47
C ARG A 157 -10.86 -41.92 -28.25
N ARG A 158 -11.62 -42.99 -28.49
CA ARG A 158 -11.99 -43.94 -27.43
C ARG A 158 -10.68 -44.50 -26.90
N SER A 159 -10.23 -43.98 -25.77
CA SER A 159 -9.25 -44.69 -24.95
C SER A 159 -9.89 -46.01 -24.54
N PRO A 160 -9.28 -47.17 -24.80
CA PRO A 160 -9.74 -48.41 -24.22
C PRO A 160 -9.69 -48.30 -22.69
N PRO A 161 -10.62 -48.94 -21.96
CA PRO A 161 -10.59 -48.92 -20.50
C PRO A 161 -9.25 -49.48 -20.01
N PRO A 162 -8.67 -48.93 -18.93
CA PRO A 162 -7.43 -49.47 -18.39
C PRO A 162 -7.67 -50.92 -17.94
N PRO A 163 -6.70 -51.83 -18.13
CA PRO A 163 -6.83 -53.20 -17.66
C PRO A 163 -7.08 -53.18 -16.15
N ARG A 164 -8.11 -53.90 -15.70
CA ARG A 164 -8.35 -54.18 -14.28
C ARG A 164 -7.14 -54.96 -13.76
N ARG A 165 -6.16 -54.26 -13.19
CA ARG A 165 -5.16 -54.87 -12.33
C ARG A 165 -5.87 -55.22 -11.02
N ARG A 166 -6.25 -56.48 -10.87
CA ARG A 166 -6.53 -57.05 -9.55
C ARG A 166 -5.21 -57.02 -8.78
N SER A 167 -5.07 -56.10 -7.84
CA SER A 167 -4.05 -56.22 -6.81
C SER A 167 -4.40 -57.45 -5.96
N PRO A 168 -3.49 -58.42 -5.77
CA PRO A 168 -3.70 -59.46 -4.78
C PRO A 168 -3.77 -58.81 -3.38
N PRO A 169 -4.57 -59.37 -2.45
CA PRO A 169 -4.63 -58.84 -1.09
C PRO A 169 -3.24 -58.93 -0.43
N PRO A 170 -2.85 -57.96 0.41
CA PRO A 170 -1.57 -58.01 1.09
C PRO A 170 -1.49 -59.23 2.00
N PRO A 171 -0.31 -59.89 2.12
CA PRO A 171 -0.14 -61.01 3.03
C PRO A 171 -0.37 -60.55 4.47
N ARG A 172 -1.18 -61.33 5.18
CA ARG A 172 -1.54 -61.10 6.58
C ARG A 172 -0.33 -61.44 7.45
N ILE A 173 0.55 -60.46 7.69
CA ILE A 173 1.62 -60.60 8.67
C ILE A 173 0.97 -60.53 10.06
N ARG A 174 0.89 -61.67 10.75
CA ARG A 174 0.58 -61.71 12.18
C ARG A 174 1.83 -61.25 12.94
N SER A 175 1.81 -60.02 13.45
CA SER A 175 2.74 -59.60 14.49
C SER A 175 2.42 -60.36 15.79
N PRO A 176 3.40 -60.97 16.47
CA PRO A 176 3.19 -61.56 17.79
C PRO A 176 2.91 -60.45 18.83
N PRO A 177 2.14 -60.75 19.89
CA PRO A 177 1.79 -59.75 20.90
C PRO A 177 3.02 -59.33 21.73
N PRO A 178 3.08 -58.06 22.20
CA PRO A 178 4.16 -57.60 23.05
C PRO A 178 4.11 -58.27 24.43
N PRO A 179 5.26 -58.57 25.06
CA PRO A 179 5.29 -59.18 26.38
C PRO A 179 4.77 -58.21 27.45
N ARG A 180 3.82 -58.69 28.27
CA ARG A 180 3.35 -58.02 29.49
C ARG A 180 4.52 -57.86 30.47
N LYS A 181 4.99 -56.64 30.68
CA LYS A 181 5.82 -56.32 31.85
C LYS A 181 4.92 -56.03 33.05
N ARG A 182 5.09 -56.85 34.07
CA ARG A 182 4.47 -56.75 35.40
C ARG A 182 5.06 -55.52 36.13
N PRO A 183 4.26 -54.73 36.88
CA PRO A 183 4.81 -53.65 37.69
C PRO A 183 5.47 -54.23 38.96
N SER A 184 6.68 -53.76 39.25
CA SER A 184 7.40 -54.01 40.51
C SER A 184 6.90 -53.07 41.62
N PRO A 185 6.92 -53.46 42.91
CA PRO A 185 6.40 -52.66 44.02
C PRO A 185 7.33 -51.49 44.38
N PRO A 186 6.84 -50.45 45.09
CA PRO A 186 7.65 -49.28 45.42
C PRO A 186 8.54 -49.55 46.64
N PRO A 187 9.77 -49.01 46.70
CA PRO A 187 10.52 -48.95 47.94
C PRO A 187 10.26 -47.65 48.70
N SER A 188 10.22 -47.81 50.03
CA SER A 188 9.93 -46.81 51.04
C SER A 188 10.98 -45.70 51.17
N THR A 189 10.47 -44.58 51.66
CA THR A 189 11.10 -43.33 52.10
C THR A 189 12.36 -43.44 52.95
N VAL A 190 13.41 -42.69 52.59
CA VAL A 190 14.36 -42.06 53.54
C VAL A 190 14.80 -40.70 52.98
N SER A 191 14.54 -39.63 53.75
CA SER A 191 15.03 -38.26 53.49
C SER A 191 16.51 -38.10 53.86
N PRO A 192 17.23 -37.19 53.18
CA PRO A 192 18.28 -36.42 53.83
C PRO A 192 18.05 -34.90 53.75
N SER A 193 18.48 -34.22 54.82
CA SER A 193 18.47 -32.78 55.06
C SER A 193 19.45 -32.00 54.15
N PRO A 194 19.35 -30.67 54.03
CA PRO A 194 19.95 -29.89 52.95
C PRO A 194 21.40 -29.46 53.24
N SER A 195 22.20 -29.37 52.17
CA SER A 195 23.55 -28.77 52.14
C SER A 195 23.61 -27.67 51.06
N PRO A 196 24.57 -26.73 51.13
CA PRO A 196 24.32 -25.30 50.86
C PRO A 196 24.30 -24.91 49.38
N SER A 197 23.52 -23.87 49.09
CA SER A 197 23.37 -23.22 47.79
C SER A 197 24.70 -22.76 47.20
N VAL A 198 25.08 -23.36 46.06
CA VAL A 198 26.07 -22.80 45.15
C VAL A 198 25.38 -21.76 44.28
N ILE A 199 25.75 -20.50 44.44
CA ILE A 199 25.29 -19.38 43.62
C ILE A 199 25.96 -19.51 42.25
N PHE A 200 25.20 -19.92 41.24
CA PHE A 200 25.60 -19.75 39.85
C PHE A 200 25.38 -18.28 39.44
N PRO A 201 26.38 -17.58 38.85
CA PRO A 201 26.14 -16.26 38.29
C PRO A 201 25.18 -16.40 37.10
N SER A 202 24.10 -15.62 37.13
CA SER A 202 23.14 -15.49 36.04
C SER A 202 23.85 -15.15 34.73
N PRO A 203 23.43 -15.71 33.57
CA PRO A 203 23.95 -15.29 32.28
C PRO A 203 23.72 -13.77 32.08
N PRO A 204 24.66 -13.05 31.44
CA PRO A 204 24.51 -11.62 31.22
C PRO A 204 23.20 -11.35 30.47
N ARG A 205 22.36 -10.51 31.09
CA ARG A 205 21.14 -9.98 30.50
C ARG A 205 21.50 -9.32 29.18
N LEU A 206 20.96 -9.84 28.07
CA LEU A 206 21.01 -9.19 26.77
C LEU A 206 20.66 -7.70 26.96
N PRO A 207 21.42 -6.76 26.40
CA PRO A 207 21.05 -5.35 26.48
C PRO A 207 19.64 -5.21 25.93
N SER A 208 18.75 -4.64 26.74
CA SER A 208 17.45 -4.18 26.29
C SER A 208 17.66 -3.39 24.99
N PRO A 209 16.88 -3.63 23.92
CA PRO A 209 16.97 -2.77 22.76
C PRO A 209 16.73 -1.35 23.25
N ILE A 210 17.76 -0.52 23.07
CA ILE A 210 17.68 0.92 23.21
C ILE A 210 16.46 1.32 22.40
N ALA A 211 15.43 1.83 23.05
CA ALA A 211 14.28 2.40 22.35
C ALA A 211 14.84 3.44 21.37
N PRO A 212 14.62 3.31 20.05
CA PRO A 212 14.99 4.36 19.13
C PRO A 212 14.20 5.60 19.52
N SER A 213 14.90 6.55 20.12
CA SER A 213 14.44 7.91 20.28
C SER A 213 14.32 8.54 18.88
N GLY A 214 13.09 8.87 18.48
CA GLY A 214 12.77 9.58 17.24
C GLY A 214 11.96 8.72 16.27
N ASN A 215 10.79 9.22 15.84
CA ASN A 215 9.97 8.60 14.81
C ASN A 215 10.83 8.14 13.62
N THR A 216 11.15 6.85 13.54
CA THR A 216 11.67 6.26 12.31
C THR A 216 10.48 6.10 11.37
N ASN A 217 10.46 6.88 10.30
CA ASN A 217 9.43 6.75 9.28
C ASN A 217 9.34 5.30 8.79
N SER A 218 8.13 4.80 8.64
CA SER A 218 7.83 3.45 8.18
C SER A 218 7.57 3.48 6.68
N PHE A 219 8.10 2.49 5.97
CA PHE A 219 7.64 2.19 4.64
C PHE A 219 7.26 0.72 4.55
N VAL A 220 5.96 0.52 4.40
CA VAL A 220 5.29 -0.77 4.45
C VAL A 220 5.06 -1.27 3.03
N GLY A 221 5.44 -2.51 2.74
CA GLY A 221 5.26 -3.12 1.42
C GLY A 221 4.56 -4.46 1.50
N TYR A 222 3.47 -4.61 0.73
CA TYR A 222 2.80 -5.89 0.59
C TYR A 222 3.51 -6.76 -0.45
N PHE A 223 3.87 -7.98 -0.07
CA PHE A 223 4.56 -8.97 -0.90
C PHE A 223 3.57 -10.10 -1.26
N GLN A 224 3.16 -10.11 -2.52
CA GLN A 224 2.20 -11.05 -3.10
C GLN A 224 2.81 -12.46 -3.18
N SER A 225 2.18 -13.45 -2.56
CA SER A 225 2.66 -14.84 -2.61
C SER A 225 2.62 -15.40 -4.03
N TRP A 226 1.54 -15.10 -4.77
CA TRP A 226 1.30 -15.62 -6.12
C TRP A 226 2.18 -14.97 -7.20
N SER A 227 2.76 -13.80 -6.91
CA SER A 227 3.65 -13.09 -7.82
C SER A 227 5.14 -13.31 -7.49
N ASP A 228 5.45 -14.14 -6.49
CA ASP A 228 6.84 -14.52 -6.20
C ASP A 228 7.27 -15.62 -7.19
N PRO A 229 8.27 -15.36 -8.05
CA PRO A 229 8.78 -16.37 -8.96
C PRO A 229 9.46 -17.50 -8.20
N TRP A 230 9.48 -18.68 -8.80
CA TRP A 230 10.13 -19.84 -8.18
C TRP A 230 11.62 -19.57 -7.99
N SER A 231 12.13 -19.93 -6.81
CA SER A 231 13.55 -19.88 -6.48
C SER A 231 13.99 -21.19 -5.86
N SER A 232 15.14 -21.70 -6.29
CA SER A 232 15.77 -22.88 -5.72
C SER A 232 16.40 -22.64 -4.34
N SER A 233 16.63 -21.38 -3.97
CA SER A 233 17.31 -21.01 -2.73
C SER A 233 16.77 -19.73 -2.11
N ALA A 234 16.99 -19.57 -0.80
CA ALA A 234 16.64 -18.35 -0.09
C ALA A 234 17.43 -17.13 -0.59
N ALA A 235 18.72 -17.30 -0.89
CA ALA A 235 19.61 -16.21 -1.28
C ALA A 235 19.18 -15.53 -2.59
N THR A 236 18.63 -16.31 -3.52
CA THR A 236 18.15 -15.83 -4.82
C THR A 236 16.67 -15.44 -4.82
N ASN A 237 15.92 -15.73 -3.75
CA ASN A 237 14.51 -15.34 -3.64
C ASN A 237 14.42 -13.83 -3.40
N LYS A 238 13.50 -13.14 -4.09
CA LYS A 238 13.34 -11.69 -4.01
C LYS A 238 12.95 -11.21 -2.62
N LEU A 239 12.21 -12.02 -1.85
CA LEU A 239 11.86 -11.72 -0.47
C LEU A 239 13.09 -11.53 0.42
N ALA A 240 14.15 -12.32 0.22
CA ALA A 240 15.38 -12.22 1.01
C ALA A 240 16.21 -10.96 0.68
N ASN A 241 15.93 -10.32 -0.45
CA ASN A 241 16.68 -9.18 -0.99
C ASN A 241 15.86 -7.88 -0.98
N ILE A 242 14.71 -7.85 -0.31
CA ILE A 242 13.97 -6.61 -0.10
C ILE A 242 14.87 -5.60 0.62
N PRO A 243 15.01 -4.36 0.12
CA PRO A 243 15.94 -3.38 0.69
C PRO A 243 15.49 -2.87 2.06
N ALA A 244 16.43 -2.44 2.88
CA ALA A 244 16.20 -2.04 4.28
C ALA A 244 15.22 -0.86 4.45
N TYR A 245 15.03 -0.04 3.40
CA TYR A 245 14.03 1.02 3.46
C TYR A 245 12.60 0.49 3.52
N VAL A 246 12.33 -0.72 3.03
CA VAL A 246 11.06 -1.40 3.29
C VAL A 246 11.18 -2.08 4.65
N ASN A 247 10.85 -1.33 5.69
CA ASN A 247 11.02 -1.78 7.07
C ASN A 247 9.81 -2.56 7.62
N TYR A 248 8.73 -2.67 6.85
CA TYR A 248 7.66 -3.66 7.06
C TYR A 248 7.35 -4.38 5.76
N VAL A 249 7.47 -5.71 5.74
CA VAL A 249 7.11 -6.58 4.62
C VAL A 249 5.92 -7.42 5.02
N ILE A 250 4.80 -7.28 4.32
CA ILE A 250 3.55 -7.96 4.64
C ILE A 250 3.26 -9.02 3.58
N LEU A 251 3.39 -10.30 3.94
CA LEU A 251 3.12 -11.43 3.03
C LEU A 251 1.61 -11.51 2.74
N SER A 252 1.21 -11.61 1.48
CA SER A 252 -0.20 -11.58 1.05
C SER A 252 -0.57 -12.85 0.28
N PHE A 253 -1.62 -13.61 0.59
CA PHE A 253 -2.52 -13.52 1.75
C PHE A 253 -2.76 -14.90 2.38
N MET A 254 -3.05 -14.89 3.67
CA MET A 254 -3.60 -16.03 4.40
C MET A 254 -5.11 -15.92 4.51
N ARG A 255 -5.81 -17.04 4.43
CA ARG A 255 -7.27 -17.14 4.63
C ARG A 255 -7.65 -16.88 6.09
N PRO A 256 -8.72 -16.13 6.36
CA PRO A 256 -9.28 -16.02 7.70
C PRO A 256 -9.70 -17.38 8.27
N ASP A 257 -10.36 -18.21 7.48
CA ASP A 257 -10.84 -19.56 7.83
C ASP A 257 -9.77 -20.66 7.64
N SER A 258 -8.49 -20.30 7.79
CA SER A 258 -7.36 -21.21 7.60
C SER A 258 -7.50 -22.50 8.41
N THR A 259 -7.18 -23.62 7.74
CA THR A 259 -7.15 -24.96 8.33
C THR A 259 -5.72 -25.40 8.69
N TYR A 260 -4.76 -24.48 8.61
CA TYR A 260 -3.36 -24.74 8.90
C TYR A 260 -3.15 -25.26 10.32
N THR A 261 -2.42 -26.38 10.44
CA THR A 261 -2.24 -27.08 11.72
C THR A 261 -0.85 -26.94 12.32
N GLY A 262 0.13 -26.42 11.58
CA GLY A 262 1.53 -26.26 11.98
C GLY A 262 2.53 -26.80 10.95
N GLY A 263 3.82 -26.59 11.22
CA GLY A 263 4.93 -27.08 10.37
C GLY A 263 5.29 -26.16 9.19
N VAL A 264 6.38 -26.47 8.49
CA VAL A 264 6.85 -25.63 7.37
C VAL A 264 6.12 -26.04 6.08
N THR A 265 4.88 -25.57 5.92
CA THR A 265 4.00 -25.85 4.78
C THR A 265 3.03 -24.69 4.55
N PHE A 266 2.52 -24.55 3.33
CA PHE A 266 1.40 -23.64 2.98
C PHE A 266 0.05 -24.36 2.93
N SER A 267 0.01 -25.67 3.22
CA SER A 267 -1.23 -26.43 3.19
C SER A 267 -2.26 -25.83 4.16
N GLY A 268 -3.45 -25.52 3.65
CA GLY A 268 -4.55 -24.96 4.43
C GLY A 268 -4.44 -23.47 4.76
N THR A 269 -3.35 -22.77 4.38
CA THR A 269 -3.18 -21.33 4.64
C THR A 269 -3.84 -20.45 3.59
N GLY A 270 -3.85 -20.90 2.32
CA GLY A 270 -4.26 -20.09 1.17
C GLY A 270 -3.14 -19.24 0.56
N LEU A 271 -1.91 -19.33 1.07
CA LEU A 271 -0.73 -18.75 0.43
C LEU A 271 -0.37 -19.54 -0.82
N ASP A 272 0.03 -18.82 -1.86
CA ASP A 272 0.26 -19.35 -3.21
C ASP A 272 1.69 -19.08 -3.69
N PHE A 273 2.68 -19.24 -2.81
CA PHE A 273 4.08 -19.16 -3.22
C PHE A 273 4.42 -20.30 -4.17
N SER A 274 5.12 -19.96 -5.26
CA SER A 274 5.62 -20.97 -6.20
C SER A 274 6.81 -21.77 -5.64
N SER A 275 7.63 -21.13 -4.79
CA SER A 275 8.80 -21.75 -4.13
C SER A 275 8.41 -22.66 -2.96
N ASP A 276 9.28 -23.60 -2.62
CA ASP A 276 9.06 -24.50 -1.48
C ASP A 276 8.90 -23.72 -0.16
N PRO A 277 8.02 -24.16 0.77
CA PRO A 277 7.81 -23.48 2.05
C PRO A 277 9.09 -23.26 2.86
N LEU A 278 10.04 -24.20 2.79
CA LEU A 278 11.34 -24.07 3.46
C LEU A 278 12.22 -22.98 2.84
N VAL A 279 12.15 -22.78 1.52
CA VAL A 279 12.86 -21.70 0.82
C VAL A 279 12.31 -20.35 1.29
N ILE A 280 10.99 -20.19 1.37
CA ILE A 280 10.35 -18.95 1.84
C ILE A 280 10.68 -18.68 3.31
N LYS A 281 10.57 -19.68 4.19
CA LYS A 281 10.97 -19.54 5.60
C LYS A 281 12.42 -19.10 5.74
N SER A 282 13.31 -19.69 4.93
CA SER A 282 14.73 -19.34 4.93
C SER A 282 14.98 -17.94 4.33
N ALA A 283 14.20 -17.52 3.34
CA ALA A 283 14.27 -16.18 2.75
C ALA A 283 13.86 -15.10 3.77
N ILE A 284 12.83 -15.36 4.58
CA ILE A 284 12.41 -14.48 5.69
C ILE A 284 13.54 -14.35 6.71
N ALA A 285 14.15 -15.47 7.12
CA ALA A 285 15.26 -15.46 8.06
C ALA A 285 16.47 -14.67 7.49
N LEU A 286 16.78 -14.84 6.21
CA LEU A 286 17.86 -14.13 5.54
C LEU A 286 17.58 -12.63 5.38
N LEU A 287 16.33 -12.24 5.07
CA LEU A 287 15.91 -10.85 5.05
C LEU A 287 16.16 -10.18 6.41
N LYS A 288 15.70 -10.82 7.49
CA LYS A 288 15.89 -10.30 8.86
C LYS A 288 17.36 -10.24 9.26
N ALA A 289 18.18 -11.19 8.82
CA ALA A 289 19.63 -11.18 9.07
C ALA A 289 20.33 -10.00 8.36
N ARG A 290 19.92 -9.68 7.13
CA ARG A 290 20.46 -8.55 6.36
C ARG A 290 19.95 -7.21 6.86
N ASN A 291 18.66 -7.16 7.24
CA ASN A 291 17.96 -5.96 7.68
C ASN A 291 17.31 -6.19 9.06
N PRO A 292 18.07 -6.08 10.18
CA PRO A 292 17.57 -6.41 11.52
C PRO A 292 16.36 -5.57 11.99
N ASN A 293 16.14 -4.42 11.36
CA ASN A 293 15.01 -3.53 11.66
C ASN A 293 13.76 -3.82 10.81
N THR A 294 13.87 -4.64 9.76
CA THR A 294 12.73 -5.02 8.92
C THR A 294 11.84 -6.02 9.66
N LYS A 295 10.54 -5.70 9.74
CA LYS A 295 9.50 -6.57 10.28
C LYS A 295 8.81 -7.32 9.15
N VAL A 296 8.49 -8.59 9.36
CA VAL A 296 7.78 -9.43 8.40
C VAL A 296 6.47 -9.90 9.03
N LEU A 297 5.35 -9.54 8.42
CA LEU A 297 4.00 -9.87 8.88
C LEU A 297 3.29 -10.75 7.84
N ILE A 298 2.18 -11.38 8.22
CA ILE A 298 1.26 -12.06 7.31
C ILE A 298 -0.06 -11.27 7.25
N ALA A 299 -0.52 -10.90 6.06
CA ALA A 299 -1.84 -10.34 5.87
C ALA A 299 -2.90 -11.45 5.82
N VAL A 300 -3.97 -11.27 6.59
CA VAL A 300 -5.13 -12.15 6.62
C VAL A 300 -6.32 -11.44 5.98
N GLY A 301 -6.85 -12.02 4.90
CA GLY A 301 -7.99 -11.47 4.17
C GLY A 301 -7.64 -10.92 2.80
N GLY A 302 -7.89 -9.62 2.61
CA GLY A 302 -7.92 -8.93 1.34
C GLY A 302 -9.20 -9.22 0.54
N ALA A 303 -9.35 -8.57 -0.60
CA ALA A 303 -10.53 -8.68 -1.48
C ALA A 303 -10.97 -10.12 -1.84
N THR A 304 -10.08 -11.11 -1.74
CA THR A 304 -10.37 -12.51 -2.12
C THR A 304 -10.88 -13.37 -0.96
N TYR A 305 -10.44 -13.10 0.27
CA TYR A 305 -10.70 -13.99 1.41
C TYR A 305 -11.55 -13.30 2.47
N THR A 306 -12.86 -13.51 2.41
CA THR A 306 -13.86 -12.77 3.21
C THR A 306 -14.48 -13.56 4.35
N ALA A 307 -14.04 -14.80 4.61
CA ALA A 307 -14.63 -15.72 5.59
C ALA A 307 -14.27 -15.38 7.07
N PHE A 308 -14.37 -14.12 7.46
CA PHE A 308 -13.99 -13.63 8.79
C PHE A 308 -14.92 -14.09 9.91
N ASN A 309 -16.17 -14.41 9.62
CA ASN A 309 -17.08 -15.11 10.54
C ASN A 309 -16.50 -16.43 11.06
N ASN A 310 -15.60 -17.06 10.30
CA ASN A 310 -14.90 -18.28 10.66
C ASN A 310 -13.41 -18.05 10.93
N LEU A 311 -13.01 -16.83 11.31
CA LEU A 311 -11.62 -16.48 11.56
C LEU A 311 -10.97 -17.44 12.56
N ASN A 312 -9.97 -18.18 12.11
CA ASN A 312 -9.17 -19.08 12.90
C ASN A 312 -7.87 -18.39 13.36
N ALA A 313 -7.99 -17.50 14.35
CA ALA A 313 -6.85 -16.77 14.89
C ALA A 313 -5.74 -17.70 15.44
N GLY A 314 -6.10 -18.90 15.91
CA GLY A 314 -5.13 -19.91 16.35
C GLY A 314 -4.28 -20.46 15.20
N ALA A 315 -4.87 -20.72 14.03
CA ALA A 315 -4.11 -21.13 12.85
C ALA A 315 -3.18 -20.02 12.36
N VAL A 316 -3.64 -18.76 12.40
CA VAL A 316 -2.81 -17.58 12.07
C VAL A 316 -1.61 -17.49 13.02
N ALA A 317 -1.84 -17.61 14.34
CA ALA A 317 -0.77 -17.57 15.33
C ALA A 317 0.26 -18.70 15.15
N LYS A 318 -0.20 -19.92 14.84
CA LYS A 318 0.69 -21.03 14.51
C LYS A 318 1.55 -20.75 13.28
N PHE A 319 1.01 -20.06 12.27
CA PHE A 319 1.78 -19.71 11.07
C PHE A 319 2.84 -18.65 11.39
N VAL A 320 2.47 -17.62 12.16
CA VAL A 320 3.39 -16.60 12.68
C VAL A 320 4.55 -17.26 13.43
N GLU A 321 4.27 -18.21 14.32
CA GLU A 321 5.29 -18.98 15.04
C GLU A 321 6.15 -19.83 14.09
N ALA A 322 5.52 -20.64 13.23
CA ALA A 322 6.21 -21.59 12.37
C ALA A 322 7.15 -20.93 11.36
N PHE A 323 6.82 -19.73 10.87
CA PHE A 323 7.63 -18.95 9.93
C PHE A 323 8.45 -17.84 10.61
N ASN A 324 8.39 -17.73 11.93
CA ASN A 324 9.09 -16.71 12.73
C ASN A 324 8.79 -15.28 12.25
N LEU A 325 7.50 -14.97 12.08
CA LEU A 325 7.00 -13.65 11.68
C LEU A 325 6.90 -12.73 12.90
N ASP A 326 6.87 -11.41 12.67
CA ASP A 326 6.77 -10.39 13.71
C ASP A 326 5.31 -10.02 14.05
N GLY A 327 4.33 -10.53 13.30
CA GLY A 327 2.92 -10.25 13.55
C GLY A 327 2.00 -10.57 12.38
N VAL A 328 0.80 -10.01 12.46
CA VAL A 328 -0.28 -10.14 11.47
C VAL A 328 -0.78 -8.77 11.05
N ASP A 329 -1.16 -8.65 9.78
CA ASP A 329 -1.96 -7.56 9.27
C ASP A 329 -3.39 -8.07 9.00
N LEU A 330 -4.38 -7.35 9.52
CA LEU A 330 -5.79 -7.62 9.27
C LEU A 330 -6.24 -6.79 8.07
N ASP A 331 -6.46 -7.44 6.93
CA ASP A 331 -6.95 -6.80 5.70
C ASP A 331 -8.44 -7.14 5.53
N TYR A 332 -9.28 -6.45 6.31
CA TYR A 332 -10.71 -6.72 6.41
C TYR A 332 -11.50 -5.93 5.37
N GLU A 333 -11.86 -6.60 4.27
CA GLU A 333 -12.63 -6.04 3.16
C GLU A 333 -14.01 -6.75 3.03
N PRO A 334 -15.02 -6.37 3.83
CA PRO A 334 -16.31 -7.06 3.82
C PRO A 334 -17.08 -6.78 2.53
N THR A 335 -17.72 -7.79 1.95
CA THR A 335 -18.46 -7.62 0.68
C THR A 335 -19.62 -6.61 0.77
N ASN A 336 -20.29 -6.53 1.92
CA ASN A 336 -21.42 -5.61 2.08
C ASN A 336 -21.56 -5.11 3.53
N PRO A 337 -20.81 -4.08 3.93
CA PRO A 337 -20.85 -3.56 5.30
C PRO A 337 -22.18 -2.88 5.63
N ASN A 338 -22.94 -2.37 4.65
CA ASN A 338 -24.22 -1.66 4.82
C ASN A 338 -24.19 -0.63 5.96
N CYS A 339 -23.21 0.26 5.96
CA CYS A 339 -23.12 1.31 6.95
C CYS A 339 -24.29 2.30 6.81
N SER A 340 -24.89 2.68 7.94
CA SER A 340 -26.06 3.54 8.03
C SER A 340 -26.00 4.43 9.28
N ASN A 341 -26.99 5.30 9.48
CA ASN A 341 -27.10 6.19 10.64
C ASN A 341 -25.87 7.09 10.87
N PHE A 342 -25.25 7.56 9.78
CA PHE A 342 -24.07 8.43 9.81
C PHE A 342 -24.19 9.58 10.82
N GLY A 343 -23.07 9.91 11.45
CA GLY A 343 -22.99 10.79 12.60
C GLY A 343 -22.62 10.03 13.88
N PRO A 344 -23.06 10.49 15.06
CA PRO A 344 -22.70 9.87 16.34
C PRO A 344 -23.19 8.42 16.51
N ASN A 345 -24.19 7.99 15.73
CA ASN A 345 -24.82 6.67 15.83
C ASN A 345 -24.53 5.80 14.60
N ILE A 346 -23.45 6.07 13.89
CA ILE A 346 -23.06 5.29 12.71
C ILE A 346 -22.99 3.81 13.08
N SER A 347 -23.53 2.95 12.22
CA SER A 347 -23.51 1.51 12.42
C SER A 347 -23.45 0.77 11.10
N CYS A 348 -22.62 -0.24 11.05
CA CYS A 348 -22.48 -1.16 9.93
C CYS A 348 -22.87 -2.57 10.37
N THR A 349 -23.47 -3.35 9.47
CA THR A 349 -23.84 -4.74 9.74
C THR A 349 -22.64 -5.63 10.08
N THR A 350 -21.44 -5.20 9.72
CA THR A 350 -20.16 -5.89 9.92
C THR A 350 -19.39 -5.45 11.17
N ASP A 351 -19.88 -4.49 11.95
CA ASP A 351 -19.15 -3.92 13.09
C ASP A 351 -18.69 -5.01 14.07
N SER A 352 -19.59 -5.92 14.44
CA SER A 352 -19.28 -6.99 15.39
C SER A 352 -18.25 -7.96 14.84
N GLU A 353 -18.31 -8.30 13.55
CA GLU A 353 -17.33 -9.20 12.92
C GLU A 353 -15.94 -8.57 12.89
N TYR A 354 -15.84 -7.29 12.51
CA TYR A 354 -14.57 -6.58 12.45
C TYR A 354 -13.95 -6.40 13.86
N ILE A 355 -14.76 -5.97 14.83
CA ILE A 355 -14.32 -5.81 16.23
C ILE A 355 -13.85 -7.15 16.82
N ASN A 356 -14.60 -8.24 16.58
CA ASN A 356 -14.25 -9.56 17.10
C ASN A 356 -13.01 -10.13 16.40
N SER A 357 -12.80 -9.81 15.12
CA SER A 357 -11.59 -10.21 14.39
C SER A 357 -10.33 -9.61 15.01
N VAL A 358 -10.35 -8.31 15.33
CA VAL A 358 -9.24 -7.63 16.03
C VAL A 358 -9.01 -8.26 17.41
N LYS A 359 -10.07 -8.46 18.21
CA LYS A 359 -9.97 -9.09 19.54
C LYS A 359 -9.38 -10.49 19.47
N ALA A 360 -9.85 -11.32 18.53
CA ALA A 360 -9.41 -12.70 18.38
C ALA A 360 -7.93 -12.77 17.98
N LEU A 361 -7.50 -11.96 17.01
CA LEU A 361 -6.09 -11.90 16.60
C LEU A 361 -5.21 -11.39 17.74
N ARG A 362 -5.60 -10.32 18.43
CA ARG A 362 -4.81 -9.81 19.56
C ARG A 362 -4.71 -10.81 20.72
N ALA A 363 -5.77 -11.55 21.00
CA ALA A 363 -5.74 -12.60 22.03
C ALA A 363 -4.81 -13.76 21.63
N ALA A 364 -4.81 -14.16 20.35
CA ALA A 364 -3.92 -15.21 19.85
C ALA A 364 -2.46 -14.74 19.67
N LEU A 365 -2.24 -13.43 19.48
CA LEU A 365 -0.95 -12.78 19.22
C LEU A 365 -0.73 -11.65 20.25
N PRO A 366 -0.50 -11.99 21.54
CA PRO A 366 -0.19 -10.99 22.54
C PRO A 366 1.12 -10.27 22.18
N ARG A 367 1.23 -9.00 22.61
CA ARG A 367 2.48 -8.24 22.48
C ARG A 367 3.65 -9.05 23.07
N PRO A 368 4.83 -9.06 22.44
CA PRO A 368 5.33 -8.07 21.48
C PRO A 368 4.98 -8.30 20.00
N LEU A 369 4.18 -9.31 19.66
CA LEU A 369 3.76 -9.52 18.27
C LEU A 369 2.86 -8.38 17.78
N LEU A 370 3.08 -7.97 16.54
CA LEU A 370 2.37 -6.85 15.92
C LEU A 370 0.98 -7.28 15.43
N LEU A 371 0.01 -6.40 15.61
CA LEU A 371 -1.29 -6.47 14.95
C LEU A 371 -1.52 -5.15 14.22
N THR A 372 -1.48 -5.19 12.89
CA THR A 372 -1.75 -4.04 12.02
C THR A 372 -3.07 -4.22 11.28
N ASN A 373 -3.54 -3.17 10.62
CA ASN A 373 -4.78 -3.20 9.87
C ASN A 373 -4.68 -2.39 8.58
N ALA A 374 -4.98 -3.01 7.44
CA ALA A 374 -5.32 -2.29 6.22
C ALA A 374 -6.74 -1.75 6.33
N ALA A 375 -6.87 -0.43 6.46
CA ALA A 375 -8.16 0.22 6.64
C ALA A 375 -8.60 0.89 5.34
N TRP A 376 -9.88 0.68 4.98
CA TRP A 376 -10.45 1.17 3.73
C TRP A 376 -10.31 2.69 3.56
N SER A 377 -10.09 3.17 2.35
CA SER A 377 -9.88 4.59 2.03
C SER A 377 -10.87 5.51 2.74
N THR A 378 -12.16 5.34 2.43
CA THR A 378 -13.27 6.14 3.02
C THR A 378 -13.75 5.58 4.37
N GLY A 379 -13.07 4.60 4.95
CA GLY A 379 -13.51 3.85 6.12
C GLY A 379 -13.71 4.67 7.39
N ALA A 380 -13.06 5.83 7.51
CA ALA A 380 -13.21 6.76 8.64
C ALA A 380 -14.21 7.90 8.37
N TYR A 381 -14.85 7.95 7.20
CA TYR A 381 -15.86 8.96 6.86
C TYR A 381 -17.18 8.69 7.59
N GLY A 382 -18.13 9.64 7.47
CA GLY A 382 -19.49 9.42 7.94
C GLY A 382 -19.71 9.69 9.43
N GLN A 383 -18.75 10.32 10.12
CA GLN A 383 -18.81 10.68 11.53
C GLN A 383 -18.16 12.04 11.80
N GLY A 384 -18.58 12.73 12.86
CA GLY A 384 -18.02 14.04 13.24
C GLY A 384 -18.09 15.07 12.13
N GLU A 385 -17.00 15.81 11.90
CA GLU A 385 -16.90 16.76 10.78
C GLU A 385 -16.83 16.07 9.40
N TRP A 386 -16.66 14.75 9.37
CA TRP A 386 -16.51 13.93 8.17
C TRP A 386 -17.82 13.28 7.70
N ILE A 387 -18.98 13.65 8.26
CA ILE A 387 -20.30 13.14 7.83
C ILE A 387 -20.54 13.41 6.34
N GLY A 388 -20.12 14.59 5.85
CA GLY A 388 -20.28 14.99 4.45
C GLY A 388 -19.06 14.73 3.56
N ALA A 389 -18.00 14.09 4.08
CA ALA A 389 -16.76 13.85 3.35
C ALA A 389 -17.02 13.04 2.07
N GLN A 390 -16.28 13.36 1.01
CA GLN A 390 -16.47 12.78 -0.30
C GLN A 390 -15.21 12.03 -0.75
N PRO A 391 -15.37 11.00 -1.61
CA PRO A 391 -16.62 10.40 -2.04
C PRO A 391 -17.27 9.57 -0.94
N ALA A 392 -18.60 9.62 -0.87
CA ALA A 392 -19.36 8.60 -0.17
C ALA A 392 -19.34 7.29 -0.98
N GLY A 393 -19.22 6.16 -0.31
CA GLY A 393 -19.21 4.84 -0.94
C GLY A 393 -19.66 3.74 0.01
N GLN A 394 -19.75 2.51 -0.49
CA GLN A 394 -20.24 1.38 0.30
C GLN A 394 -19.41 1.14 1.58
N TYR A 395 -18.14 1.51 1.56
CA TYR A 395 -17.21 1.34 2.68
C TYR A 395 -17.10 2.58 3.58
N SER A 396 -17.85 3.66 3.30
CA SER A 396 -17.84 4.84 4.16
C SER A 396 -18.26 4.48 5.57
N GLY A 397 -17.37 4.74 6.53
CA GLY A 397 -17.62 4.48 7.95
C GLY A 397 -17.30 3.08 8.46
N VAL A 398 -16.87 2.15 7.59
CA VAL A 398 -16.63 0.75 7.97
C VAL A 398 -15.58 0.56 9.06
N ALA A 399 -14.64 1.50 9.22
CA ALA A 399 -13.60 1.44 10.24
C ALA A 399 -13.97 2.16 11.55
N VAL A 400 -15.05 2.94 11.58
CA VAL A 400 -15.35 3.87 12.69
C VAL A 400 -15.55 3.13 14.01
N ASN A 401 -16.51 2.21 14.05
CA ASN A 401 -16.87 1.52 15.29
C ASN A 401 -15.77 0.56 15.75
N MET A 402 -15.03 -0.04 14.80
CA MET A 402 -13.86 -0.86 15.12
C MET A 402 -12.77 -0.03 15.80
N LEU A 403 -12.37 1.10 15.22
CA LEU A 403 -11.30 1.93 15.78
C LEU A 403 -11.69 2.53 17.14
N GLN A 404 -12.94 2.97 17.29
CA GLN A 404 -13.44 3.49 18.57
C GLN A 404 -13.46 2.41 19.66
N SER A 405 -13.85 1.18 19.32
CA SER A 405 -14.05 0.11 20.31
C SER A 405 -12.76 -0.62 20.67
N VAL A 406 -11.91 -0.88 19.68
CA VAL A 406 -10.74 -1.78 19.81
C VAL A 406 -9.50 -1.27 19.09
N GLY A 407 -9.47 -0.02 18.62
CA GLY A 407 -8.29 0.56 17.97
C GLY A 407 -7.03 0.45 18.83
N ASN A 408 -7.13 0.57 20.16
CA ASN A 408 -6.00 0.42 21.08
C ASN A 408 -5.31 -0.97 21.05
N GLN A 409 -5.95 -1.98 20.46
CA GLN A 409 -5.38 -3.31 20.24
C GLN A 409 -4.52 -3.38 18.98
N LEU A 410 -4.61 -2.39 18.07
CA LEU A 410 -3.76 -2.27 16.90
C LEU A 410 -2.45 -1.56 17.26
N ASP A 411 -1.39 -1.91 16.55
CA ASP A 411 -0.08 -1.25 16.65
C ASP A 411 0.15 -0.26 15.51
N MET A 412 -0.49 -0.46 14.36
CA MET A 412 -0.45 0.44 13.20
C MET A 412 -1.72 0.27 12.35
N VAL A 413 -2.13 1.35 11.68
CA VAL A 413 -3.20 1.32 10.67
C VAL A 413 -2.67 1.86 9.35
N HIS A 414 -2.88 1.10 8.29
CA HIS A 414 -2.48 1.42 6.93
C HIS A 414 -3.70 1.87 6.13
N ILE A 415 -3.83 3.18 5.92
CA ILE A 415 -4.96 3.73 5.16
C ILE A 415 -4.74 3.37 3.69
N MET A 416 -5.68 2.66 3.09
CA MET A 416 -5.67 2.36 1.66
C MET A 416 -6.04 3.64 0.88
N SER A 417 -5.10 4.56 0.74
CA SER A 417 -5.33 5.89 0.13
C SER A 417 -5.47 5.88 -1.40
N TYR A 418 -6.19 4.88 -1.91
CA TYR A 418 -6.44 4.53 -3.31
C TYR A 418 -7.80 3.80 -3.39
N ASP A 419 -8.21 3.35 -4.57
CA ASP A 419 -9.44 2.55 -4.81
C ASP A 419 -10.76 3.27 -4.41
N ALA A 420 -10.73 4.60 -4.32
CA ALA A 420 -11.89 5.44 -3.97
C ALA A 420 -12.29 6.43 -5.06
N GLY A 421 -11.68 6.35 -6.25
CA GLY A 421 -12.03 7.20 -7.40
C GLY A 421 -11.36 8.57 -7.40
N THR A 422 -11.46 9.27 -8.53
CA THR A 422 -10.69 10.50 -8.80
C THR A 422 -11.10 11.72 -7.95
N ALA A 423 -12.25 11.66 -7.27
CA ALA A 423 -12.71 12.70 -6.35
C ALA A 423 -12.20 12.48 -4.91
N TYR A 424 -11.54 11.35 -4.62
CA TYR A 424 -11.02 11.03 -3.31
C TYR A 424 -9.78 11.88 -2.97
N ASP A 425 -9.77 12.43 -1.76
CA ASP A 425 -8.63 13.14 -1.19
C ASP A 425 -7.96 12.29 -0.09
N PRO A 426 -6.80 11.67 -0.37
CA PRO A 426 -6.01 10.95 0.62
C PRO A 426 -5.71 11.72 1.92
N LYS A 427 -5.51 13.04 1.83
CA LYS A 427 -5.16 13.88 2.99
C LYS A 427 -6.38 14.14 3.87
N GLN A 428 -7.54 14.34 3.26
CA GLN A 428 -8.82 14.38 3.97
C GLN A 428 -9.07 13.07 4.73
N ALA A 429 -8.86 11.93 4.06
CA ALA A 429 -8.99 10.62 4.72
C ALA A 429 -8.00 10.43 5.87
N PHE A 430 -6.74 10.86 5.71
CA PHE A 430 -5.77 10.86 6.80
C PHE A 430 -6.32 11.59 8.03
N PHE A 431 -6.85 12.81 7.87
CA PHE A 431 -7.44 13.56 8.97
C PHE A 431 -8.67 12.87 9.57
N ALA A 432 -9.52 12.26 8.75
CA ALA A 432 -10.64 11.46 9.24
C ALA A 432 -10.16 10.31 10.16
N TYR A 433 -9.12 9.59 9.76
CA TYR A 433 -8.51 8.55 10.59
C TYR A 433 -7.85 9.12 11.86
N THR A 434 -7.20 10.29 11.80
CA THR A 434 -6.61 10.90 13.01
C THR A 434 -7.63 11.31 14.07
N SER A 435 -8.91 11.47 13.69
CA SER A 435 -9.98 11.73 14.66
C SER A 435 -10.37 10.48 15.47
N LEU A 436 -9.92 9.29 15.05
CA LEU A 436 -10.26 7.99 15.65
C LEU A 436 -9.04 7.22 16.16
N TYR A 437 -7.84 7.54 15.68
CA TYR A 437 -6.63 6.76 15.93
C TYR A 437 -5.38 7.64 16.07
N ASP A 438 -4.38 7.13 16.78
CA ASP A 438 -3.11 7.83 16.98
C ASP A 438 -2.40 8.05 15.64
N LYS A 439 -2.26 9.31 15.25
CA LYS A 439 -1.65 9.71 13.98
C LYS A 439 -0.22 9.17 13.82
N ASN A 440 0.54 9.04 14.91
CA ASN A 440 1.91 8.54 14.88
C ASN A 440 1.99 7.05 14.51
N LYS A 441 0.83 6.38 14.39
CA LYS A 441 0.66 4.98 14.00
C LYS A 441 -0.15 4.84 12.71
N LEU A 442 -0.30 5.91 11.93
CA LEU A 442 -0.98 5.91 10.64
C LEU A 442 0.00 5.98 9.47
N THR A 443 -0.08 5.04 8.54
CA THR A 443 0.59 5.16 7.24
C THR A 443 -0.40 5.46 6.12
N MET A 444 0.03 6.22 5.12
CA MET A 444 -0.76 6.49 3.92
C MET A 444 -0.41 5.52 2.78
N GLY A 445 -1.43 4.93 2.16
CA GLY A 445 -1.29 3.94 1.10
C GLY A 445 -0.96 4.54 -0.27
N LEU A 446 -0.23 3.77 -1.06
CA LEU A 446 0.11 4.02 -2.46
C LEU A 446 -0.21 2.74 -3.23
N GLN A 447 -0.81 2.86 -4.41
CA GLN A 447 -1.07 1.70 -5.24
C GLN A 447 -0.37 1.83 -6.58
N VAL A 448 0.40 0.81 -6.96
CA VAL A 448 0.94 0.72 -8.32
C VAL A 448 -0.24 0.57 -9.27
N ALA A 449 -0.32 1.41 -10.29
CA ALA A 449 -1.43 1.41 -11.24
C ALA A 449 -1.47 0.09 -12.06
N PRO A 450 -2.64 -0.32 -12.57
CA PRO A 450 -3.93 0.34 -12.38
C PRO A 450 -4.50 0.07 -10.99
N GLU A 451 -5.19 1.05 -10.40
CA GLU A 451 -6.04 0.78 -9.23
C GLU A 451 -7.12 -0.25 -9.56
N ALA A 452 -7.57 -1.01 -8.57
CA ALA A 452 -8.63 -2.00 -8.76
C ALA A 452 -9.99 -1.33 -8.99
N TRP A 453 -10.19 -0.15 -8.41
CA TRP A 453 -11.42 0.63 -8.45
C TRP A 453 -11.13 2.10 -8.70
N GLY A 454 -12.11 2.82 -9.23
CA GLY A 454 -12.03 4.28 -9.33
C GLY A 454 -11.18 4.83 -10.49
N GLY A 455 -10.33 4.01 -11.12
CA GLY A 455 -9.60 4.37 -12.35
C GLY A 455 -8.56 5.47 -12.17
N HIS A 456 -8.11 5.71 -10.94
CA HIS A 456 -7.04 6.65 -10.64
C HIS A 456 -5.68 6.02 -11.00
N VAL A 457 -4.73 6.87 -11.41
CA VAL A 457 -3.37 6.48 -11.79
C VAL A 457 -2.41 7.36 -11.03
N ILE A 458 -1.69 6.77 -10.08
CA ILE A 458 -0.75 7.51 -9.26
C ILE A 458 0.39 8.12 -10.09
N SER A 459 0.81 9.33 -9.75
CA SER A 459 1.99 9.98 -10.31
C SER A 459 3.12 10.11 -9.28
N LEU A 460 4.37 10.28 -9.72
CA LEU A 460 5.48 10.55 -8.79
C LEU A 460 5.33 11.89 -8.05
N TYR A 461 4.59 12.83 -8.62
CA TYR A 461 4.22 14.06 -7.92
C TYR A 461 3.37 13.77 -6.69
N GLU A 462 2.36 12.91 -6.83
CA GLU A 462 1.49 12.51 -5.72
C GLU A 462 2.24 11.68 -4.69
N VAL A 463 3.10 10.75 -5.12
CA VAL A 463 3.96 10.02 -4.18
C VAL A 463 4.80 10.98 -3.35
N ASN A 464 5.41 11.98 -3.99
CA ASN A 464 6.20 13.00 -3.33
C ASN A 464 5.35 13.87 -2.37
N ASP A 465 4.18 14.31 -2.82
CA ASP A 465 3.27 15.17 -2.06
C ASP A 465 2.70 14.46 -0.82
N LEU A 466 2.21 13.22 -0.98
CA LEU A 466 1.68 12.41 0.13
C LEU A 466 2.77 12.02 1.13
N SER A 467 3.97 11.65 0.64
CA SER A 467 5.10 11.33 1.54
C SER A 467 5.60 12.54 2.32
N THR A 468 5.59 13.73 1.69
CA THR A 468 5.92 14.99 2.37
C THR A 468 4.86 15.34 3.40
N PHE A 469 3.59 15.19 3.03
CA PHE A 469 2.46 15.47 3.92
C PHE A 469 2.46 14.57 5.15
N VAL A 470 2.56 13.24 5.00
CA VAL A 470 2.50 12.32 6.15
C VAL A 470 3.63 12.60 7.13
N LYS A 471 4.83 12.89 6.62
CA LYS A 471 5.99 13.28 7.43
C LYS A 471 5.74 14.58 8.17
N ALA A 472 5.20 15.59 7.51
CA ALA A 472 4.85 16.87 8.14
C ALA A 472 3.76 16.72 9.22
N GLN A 473 2.87 15.74 9.10
CA GLN A 473 1.85 15.45 10.11
C GLN A 473 2.37 14.62 11.29
N ASN A 474 3.65 14.20 11.28
CA ASN A 474 4.23 13.18 12.16
C ASN A 474 3.48 11.84 12.06
N GLY A 475 2.92 11.52 10.90
CA GLY A 475 2.37 10.19 10.63
C GLY A 475 3.45 9.11 10.64
N ALA A 476 3.04 7.85 10.75
CA ALA A 476 3.98 6.72 10.80
C ALA A 476 4.78 6.56 9.50
N GLY A 477 4.22 6.92 8.34
CA GLY A 477 4.93 6.89 7.06
C GLY A 477 4.05 6.45 5.88
N MET A 478 4.60 5.68 4.96
CA MET A 478 3.91 5.24 3.74
C MET A 478 3.67 3.73 3.72
N MET A 479 2.67 3.31 2.96
CA MET A 479 2.38 1.91 2.66
C MET A 479 2.21 1.74 1.15
N MET A 480 2.62 0.61 0.57
CA MET A 480 2.50 0.34 -0.85
C MET A 480 1.85 -1.02 -1.16
N TRP A 481 0.77 -0.97 -1.93
CA TRP A 481 0.11 -2.11 -2.55
C TRP A 481 0.41 -2.15 -4.07
N SER A 482 1.24 -3.06 -4.58
CA SER A 482 2.09 -3.99 -3.85
C SER A 482 3.47 -4.02 -4.51
N LEU A 483 4.44 -4.62 -3.83
CA LEU A 483 5.85 -4.57 -4.25
C LEU A 483 6.09 -5.20 -5.63
N GLN A 484 5.35 -6.26 -5.97
CA GLN A 484 5.52 -7.02 -7.22
C GLN A 484 4.59 -6.60 -8.35
N LYS A 485 3.59 -5.76 -8.06
CA LYS A 485 2.63 -5.32 -9.07
C LYS A 485 3.35 -4.57 -10.19
N GLN A 486 3.08 -4.99 -11.42
CA GLN A 486 3.61 -4.34 -12.60
C GLN A 486 2.71 -3.17 -13.00
N ALA A 487 3.31 -2.01 -13.26
CA ALA A 487 2.58 -0.84 -13.69
C ALA A 487 2.01 -1.07 -15.09
N GLY A 488 0.68 -0.96 -15.24
CA GLY A 488 0.04 -0.91 -16.56
C GLY A 488 0.19 0.47 -17.22
N GLU A 489 0.34 1.49 -16.40
CA GLU A 489 0.52 2.91 -16.73
C GLU A 489 1.12 3.63 -15.52
N GLY A 490 1.58 4.86 -15.69
CA GLY A 490 2.20 5.61 -14.60
C GLY A 490 3.57 5.05 -14.16
N PRO A 491 4.04 5.42 -12.95
CA PRO A 491 5.34 4.99 -12.44
C PRO A 491 5.34 3.54 -11.98
N THR A 492 6.50 2.90 -12.12
CA THR A 492 6.77 1.56 -11.62
C THR A 492 6.79 1.51 -10.09
N GLY A 493 6.61 0.31 -9.52
CA GLY A 493 6.77 0.10 -8.07
C GLY A 493 8.15 0.54 -7.55
N GLN A 494 9.22 0.38 -8.34
CA GLN A 494 10.55 0.89 -8.01
C GLN A 494 10.56 2.41 -7.85
N GLU A 495 10.03 3.15 -8.82
CA GLU A 495 10.04 4.61 -8.80
C GLU A 495 9.18 5.16 -7.66
N ILE A 496 8.02 4.53 -7.39
CA ILE A 496 7.18 4.86 -6.25
C ILE A 496 7.94 4.64 -4.94
N ALA A 497 8.54 3.45 -4.76
CA ALA A 497 9.28 3.08 -3.56
C ALA A 497 10.49 3.98 -3.30
N SER A 498 11.32 4.23 -4.32
CA SER A 498 12.48 5.12 -4.22
C SER A 498 12.07 6.55 -3.90
N THR A 499 10.97 7.05 -4.50
CA THR A 499 10.47 8.41 -4.24
C THR A 499 9.95 8.54 -2.81
N ALA A 500 9.14 7.59 -2.33
CA ALA A 500 8.66 7.58 -0.96
C ALA A 500 9.83 7.47 0.05
N CYS A 501 10.78 6.57 -0.20
CA CYS A 501 11.99 6.40 0.61
C CYS A 501 12.76 7.72 0.79
N LEU A 502 13.05 8.42 -0.33
CA LEU A 502 13.80 9.68 -0.30
C LEU A 502 13.06 10.75 0.51
N LYS A 503 11.73 10.82 0.39
CA LYS A 503 10.90 11.82 1.10
C LYS A 503 10.77 11.53 2.59
N LEU A 504 10.63 10.26 2.94
CA LEU A 504 10.66 9.81 4.32
C LEU A 504 12.05 9.98 4.95
N GLY A 505 13.11 10.16 4.16
CA GLY A 505 14.48 10.29 4.67
C GLY A 505 15.02 8.94 5.17
N LEU A 506 14.61 7.85 4.51
CA LEU A 506 15.15 6.53 4.75
C LEU A 506 16.47 6.36 3.99
N ASN A 507 17.29 5.40 4.42
CA ASN A 507 18.56 5.12 3.76
C ASN A 507 18.37 4.17 2.57
N GLN A 508 19.40 4.02 1.73
CA GLN A 508 19.44 3.00 0.69
C GLN A 508 18.33 3.11 -0.40
N CYS A 509 17.79 4.31 -0.64
CA CYS A 509 16.67 4.50 -1.59
C CYS A 509 16.98 4.18 -3.07
N SER A 510 18.27 4.05 -3.42
CA SER A 510 18.72 3.61 -4.75
C SER A 510 18.72 2.09 -4.90
N CYS A 511 18.53 1.33 -3.81
CA CYS A 511 18.49 -0.12 -3.87
C CYS A 511 17.31 -0.61 -4.71
N PRO A 512 17.52 -1.61 -5.58
CA PRO A 512 16.43 -2.24 -6.29
C PRO A 512 15.42 -2.84 -5.31
N LEU A 513 14.14 -2.53 -5.52
CA LEU A 513 13.01 -2.97 -4.72
C LEU A 513 12.85 -4.48 -4.76
N LEU A 514 13.06 -5.08 -5.95
CA LEU A 514 12.96 -6.51 -6.19
C LEU A 514 14.20 -6.99 -6.94
N SER A 515 15.09 -7.70 -6.24
CA SER A 515 16.36 -8.18 -6.76
C SER A 515 16.60 -9.65 -6.38
N THR A 516 17.42 -10.35 -7.17
CA THR A 516 17.96 -11.67 -6.80
C THR A 516 19.32 -11.57 -6.09
N GLN A 517 19.84 -10.36 -5.94
CA GLN A 517 21.08 -10.03 -5.24
C GLN A 517 20.80 -9.04 -4.11
N PRO A 518 21.55 -9.11 -3.01
CA PRO A 518 21.38 -8.15 -1.92
C PRO A 518 21.76 -6.74 -2.38
N CYS A 519 21.10 -5.77 -1.75
CA CYS A 519 21.70 -4.47 -1.49
C CYS A 519 22.48 -4.55 -0.16
#